data_AF-A0A2I0VT41-F1
#
_entry.id   AF-A0A2I0VT41-F1
#
_cell.length_a   1.000
_cell.length_b   1.000
_cell.length_c   1.000
_cell.angle_alpha   90.00
_cell.angle_beta   90.00
_cell.angle_gamma   90.00
#
_symmetry.space_group_name_H-M   'P 1'
#
loop_
_entity.id
_entity.type
_entity.pdbx_description
1 polymer ?
#
loop_
_entity_poly.entity_id
_entity_poly.type
_entity_poly.pdbx_seq_one_letter_code
_entity_poly.pdbx_strand_id
1 'polypeptide(L)' 'MKLTKWSPFVDISEEYPILPAWITLLNLQPHFFSPCILHSIGSLFGRLLRIDNATVAGSRLFVARVLVEIDITKCYPDKV' A
#
# COMPACT_ATOMS: atom_id res chain seq x y z
N MET A 1 -6.56 -4.74 -19.65
CA MET A 1 -5.58 -5.70 -19.11
C MET A 1 -6.01 -6.00 -17.69
N LYS A 2 -6.30 -7.26 -17.35
CA LYS A 2 -6.76 -7.66 -15.99
C LYS A 2 -5.54 -7.98 -15.13
N LEU A 3 -5.49 -7.44 -13.92
CA LEU A 3 -4.41 -7.69 -12.96
C LEU A 3 -4.99 -8.57 -11.84
N THR A 4 -4.50 -9.79 -11.68
CA THR A 4 -4.97 -10.71 -10.63
C THR A 4 -3.80 -11.21 -9.80
N LYS A 5 -4.06 -11.50 -8.52
CA LYS A 5 -3.08 -12.14 -7.66
C LYS A 5 -2.81 -13.55 -8.18
N TRP A 6 -1.55 -13.87 -8.45
CA TRP A 6 -1.19 -15.20 -8.91
C TRP A 6 -1.51 -16.25 -7.84
N SER A 7 -2.21 -17.32 -8.25
CA SER A 7 -2.39 -18.52 -7.46
C SER A 7 -2.50 -19.74 -8.39
N PRO A 8 -2.08 -20.94 -7.95
CA PRO A 8 -2.18 -22.15 -8.77
C PRO A 8 -3.64 -22.58 -9.03
N PHE A 9 -4.60 -22.01 -8.31
CA PHE A 9 -6.03 -22.29 -8.43
C PHE A 9 -6.81 -21.06 -8.93
N VAL A 10 -6.14 -20.07 -9.51
CA VAL A 10 -6.81 -18.84 -9.95
C VAL A 10 -7.68 -19.14 -11.17
N ASP A 11 -8.98 -18.88 -11.05
CA ASP A 11 -9.86 -18.85 -12.22
C ASP A 11 -9.70 -17.50 -12.90
N ILE A 12 -9.29 -17.51 -14.18
CA ILE A 12 -9.12 -16.29 -14.99
C ILE A 12 -10.49 -15.64 -15.28
N SER A 13 -11.57 -16.40 -15.11
CA SER A 13 -12.95 -15.95 -15.24
C SER A 13 -13.38 -15.08 -14.06
N GLU A 14 -12.84 -15.33 -12.87
CA GLU A 14 -13.16 -14.58 -11.65
C GLU A 14 -12.31 -13.31 -11.53
N GLU A 15 -12.98 -12.19 -11.27
CA GLU A 15 -12.32 -10.92 -11.03
C GLU A 15 -12.04 -10.76 -9.54
N TYR A 16 -10.76 -10.68 -9.18
CA TYR A 16 -10.34 -10.37 -7.82
C TYR A 16 -10.27 -8.85 -7.64
N PRO A 17 -11.12 -8.24 -6.79
CA PRO A 17 -11.14 -6.78 -6.62
C PRO A 17 -9.98 -6.28 -5.75
N ILE A 18 -9.03 -7.14 -5.35
CA ILE A 18 -7.94 -6.79 -4.44
C ILE A 18 -6.65 -6.61 -5.24
N LEU A 19 -6.12 -5.38 -5.25
CA LEU A 19 -4.93 -5.00 -6.03
C LEU A 19 -3.85 -4.38 -5.14
N PRO A 20 -2.56 -4.62 -5.44
CA PRO A 20 -1.47 -3.92 -4.78
C PRO A 20 -1.36 -2.48 -5.28
N ALA A 21 -1.38 -1.51 -4.37
CA ALA A 21 -1.25 -0.10 -4.68
C ALA A 21 -0.21 0.59 -3.78
N TRP A 22 0.58 1.48 -4.39
CA TRP A 22 1.54 2.30 -3.66
C TRP A 22 0.88 3.56 -3.12
N ILE A 23 0.87 3.71 -1.80
CA ILE A 23 0.41 4.91 -1.11
C ILE A 23 1.62 5.77 -0.76
N THR A 24 1.59 7.02 -1.20
CA THR A 24 2.62 8.01 -0.88
C THR A 24 2.10 8.95 0.20
N LEU A 25 2.78 8.98 1.35
CA LEU A 25 2.49 9.84 2.48
C LEU A 25 3.41 11.07 2.37
N LEU A 26 2.83 12.19 1.93
CA LEU A 26 3.55 13.45 1.80
C LEU A 26 3.66 14.14 3.15
N ASN A 27 4.76 14.87 3.36
CA ASN A 27 5.05 15.64 4.57
C ASN A 27 5.08 14.81 5.87
N LEU A 28 5.26 13.49 5.78
CA LEU A 28 5.39 12.64 6.96
C LEU A 28 6.78 12.84 7.58
N GLN A 29 6.84 13.28 8.83
CA GLN A 29 8.11 13.52 9.49
C GLN A 29 8.93 12.21 9.63
N PRO A 30 10.26 12.24 9.46
CA PRO A 30 11.09 11.03 9.49
C PRO A 30 10.96 10.20 10.78
N HIS A 31 10.61 10.81 11.90
CA HIS A 31 10.39 10.10 13.16
C HIS A 31 9.17 9.15 13.12
N PHE A 32 8.26 9.32 12.16
CA PHE A 32 7.14 8.42 11.89
C PHE A 32 7.50 7.28 10.92
N PHE A 33 8.74 7.18 10.44
CA PHE A 33 9.15 6.12 9.49
C PHE A 33 9.39 4.77 10.18
N SER A 34 9.08 4.65 11.47
CA SER A 34 9.08 3.38 12.18
C SER A 34 8.16 2.38 11.46
N PRO A 35 8.63 1.14 11.18
CA PRO A 35 7.81 0.11 10.56
C PRO A 35 6.49 -0.16 11.28
N CYS A 36 6.47 -0.06 12.61
CA CYS A 36 5.24 -0.22 13.41
C CYS A 36 4.21 0.87 13.07
N ILE A 37 4.66 2.13 12.97
CA ILE A 37 3.81 3.28 12.65
C ILE A 37 3.31 3.18 11.21
N LEU A 38 4.22 2.89 10.26
CA LEU A 38 3.87 2.71 8.86
C LEU A 38 2.93 1.52 8.63
N HIS A 39 3.05 0.47 9.42
CA HIS A 39 2.09 -0.64 9.42
C HIS A 39 0.72 -0.19 9.93
N SER A 40 0.65 0.53 11.04
CA SER A 40 -0.61 1.10 11.54
C SER A 40 -1.26 2.02 10.50
N ILE A 41 -0.51 2.93 9.89
CA ILE A 41 -1.03 3.83 8.84
C ILE A 41 -1.47 3.02 7.61
N GLY A 42 -0.64 2.10 7.12
CA GLY A 42 -0.96 1.26 5.96
C GLY A 42 -2.22 0.42 6.17
N SER A 43 -2.42 -0.08 7.39
CA SER A 43 -3.60 -0.89 7.76
C SER A 43 -4.93 -0.15 7.63
N LEU A 44 -4.92 1.19 7.65
CA LEU A 44 -6.11 2.01 7.42
C LEU A 44 -6.63 1.91 5.98
N PHE A 45 -5.73 1.66 5.03
CA PHE A 45 -6.06 1.58 3.61
C PHE A 45 -6.28 0.15 3.13
N GLY A 46 -5.64 -0.82 3.79
CA GLY A 46 -5.71 -2.22 3.41
C GLY A 46 -4.60 -3.06 4.05
N ARG A 47 -4.35 -4.27 3.53
CA ARG A 47 -3.28 -5.11 4.08
C ARG A 47 -1.92 -4.60 3.62
N LEU A 48 -1.05 -4.20 4.54
CA LEU A 48 0.33 -3.83 4.21
C LEU A 48 1.08 -5.04 3.62
N LEU A 49 1.66 -4.85 2.44
CA LEU A 49 2.54 -5.82 1.78
C LEU A 49 4.02 -5.48 1.98
N ARG A 50 4.37 -4.19 1.86
CA ARG A 50 5.77 -3.77 1.85
C ARG A 50 5.93 -2.29 2.18
N ILE A 51 7.06 -1.93 2.77
CA ILE A 51 7.51 -0.54 2.93
C ILE A 51 8.55 -0.25 1.85
N ASP A 52 8.47 0.92 1.20
CA ASP A 52 9.42 1.33 0.17
C ASP A 52 10.84 1.41 0.73
N ASN A 53 11.82 0.97 -0.06
CA ASN A 53 13.20 0.88 0.41
C ASN A 53 13.79 2.25 0.77
N ALA A 54 13.39 3.33 0.09
CA ALA A 54 13.82 4.69 0.43
C ALA A 54 13.20 5.18 1.75
N THR A 55 12.01 4.68 2.10
CA THR A 55 11.37 4.97 3.39
C THR A 55 12.06 4.21 4.52
N VAL A 56 12.36 2.92 4.32
CA VAL A 56 13.12 2.12 5.31
C VAL A 56 14.51 2.69 5.54
N ALA A 57 15.21 3.08 4.46
CA ALA A 57 16.53 3.70 4.54
C ALA A 57 16.50 5.16 5.03
N GLY A 58 15.33 5.78 5.14
CA GLY A 58 15.19 7.20 5.46
C GLY A 58 15.86 8.15 4.45
N SER A 59 16.10 7.69 3.21
CA SER A 59 16.85 8.46 2.20
C SER A 59 16.02 9.58 1.56
N ARG A 60 14.69 9.53 1.69
CA ARG A 60 13.78 10.60 1.29
C ARG A 60 13.14 11.21 2.53
N LEU A 61 13.55 12.43 2.85
CA LEU A 61 12.92 13.19 3.94
C LEU A 61 11.50 13.57 3.53
N PHE A 62 10.59 13.56 4.49
CA PHE A 62 9.20 14.01 4.33
C PHE A 62 8.33 13.23 3.34
N VAL A 63 8.83 12.12 2.79
CA VAL A 63 8.06 11.26 1.88
C VAL A 63 8.23 9.80 2.29
N ALA A 64 7.17 9.22 2.84
CA ALA A 64 7.07 7.79 3.07
C ALA A 64 6.20 7.13 2.00
N ARG A 65 6.51 5.88 1.66
CA ARG A 65 5.71 5.12 0.72
C ARG A 65 5.53 3.68 1.20
N VAL A 66 4.29 3.20 1.12
CA VAL A 66 3.89 1.85 1.53
C VAL A 66 3.08 1.18 0.42
N LEU A 67 3.28 -0.12 0.24
CA LEU A 67 2.53 -0.97 -0.68
C LEU A 67 1.45 -1.70 0.12
N VAL A 68 0.20 -1.53 -0.27
CA VAL A 68 -0.96 -2.16 0.39
C VAL A 68 -1.83 -2.91 -0.61
N GLU A 69 -2.46 -3.99 -0.18
CA GLU A 69 -3.57 -4.61 -0.90
C GLU A 69 -4.84 -3.79 -0.65
N ILE A 70 -5.38 -3.17 -1.70
CA ILE A 70 -6.56 -2.32 -1.68
C ILE A 70 -7.69 -3.03 -2.43
N ASP A 71 -8.90 -2.96 -1.89
CA ASP A 71 -10.12 -3.42 -2.55
C ASP A 71 -10.70 -2.30 -3.42
N ILE A 72 -10.65 -2.44 -4.74
CA ILE A 72 -11.11 -1.42 -5.70
C ILE A 72 -12.63 -1.28 -5.78
N THR A 73 -13.40 -2.17 -5.14
CA THR A 73 -14.87 -2.01 -5.05
C THR A 73 -15.27 -0.95 -4.03
N LYS A 74 -14.34 -0.55 -3.15
CA LYS A 74 -14.56 0.49 -2.14
C LYS A 74 -14.22 1.86 -2.68
N CYS A 75 -14.98 2.87 -2.27
CA CYS A 75 -14.66 4.26 -2.55
C CYS A 75 -13.61 4.76 -1.57
N TYR A 76 -12.49 5.27 -2.09
CA TYR A 76 -11.46 5.96 -1.30
C TYR A 76 -11.53 7.45 -1.59
N PRO A 77 -11.26 8.31 -0.59
CA PRO A 77 -11.19 9.74 -0.83
C PRO A 77 -9.94 10.07 -1.67
N ASP A 78 -10.08 11.04 -2.59
CA ASP A 78 -8.96 11.51 -3.41
C ASP A 78 -7.86 12.17 -2.57
N LYS A 79 -8.22 12.67 -1.38
CA LYS A 79 -7.34 13.33 -0.41
C LYS A 79 -7.80 13.04 1.01
N VAL A 80 -6.85 12.78 1.90
CA VAL A 80 -7.04 12.68 3.36
C VAL A 80 -6.46 13.92 4.01
#